data_AF-A0A399N8E4-F1
#
_entry.id   AF-A0A399N8E4-F1
#
_cell.length_a   1.000
_cell.length_b   1.000
_cell.length_c   1.000
_cell.angle_alpha   90.00
_cell.angle_beta   90.00
_cell.angle_gamma   90.00
#
_symmetry.space_group_name_H-M   'P 1'
#
loop_
_entity.id
_entity.type
_entity.pdbx_description
1 polymer ?
#
loop_
_entity_poly.entity_id
_entity_poly.type
_entity_poly.pdbx_seq_one_letter_code
_entity_poly.pdbx_strand_id
1 'polypeptide(L)'
;EYWLADYGIEQAWQTTRGEGVKIAVIDTGVDASVADLRGAVVGGTDVSGVGSADGTEPVGASSEHGTMVASLLAGRGTGTGSGVIGVAPGASVLSVSVALGGPTPGARDEDAQIADAVRWAVDNGASVINMSLTRNSLDWPESWDRAFLYAYEHDVVVVAAAGNRGSGTTEVGAPATIPGVLAVAGVDRAGAASFDASSQGITIAVAAPSEQL
;
A
#
# COMPACT_ATOMS: atom_id res chain seq x y z
N GLU A 1 -15.75 -10.15 3.29
CA GLU A 1 -14.48 -10.47 2.60
C GLU A 1 -14.66 -11.42 1.41
N TYR A 2 -15.46 -11.06 0.39
CA TYR A 2 -15.74 -11.98 -0.73
C TYR A 2 -14.47 -12.36 -1.53
N TRP A 3 -13.52 -11.43 -1.61
CA TRP A 3 -12.27 -11.60 -2.36
C TRP A 3 -11.44 -12.79 -1.86
N LEU A 4 -11.54 -13.14 -0.57
CA LEU A 4 -10.75 -14.23 -0.01
C LEU A 4 -11.13 -15.59 -0.65
N ALA A 5 -12.43 -15.82 -0.82
CA ALA A 5 -12.94 -17.02 -1.47
C ALA A 5 -12.89 -16.90 -2.99
N ASP A 6 -13.45 -15.81 -3.54
CA ASP A 6 -13.69 -15.65 -4.98
C ASP A 6 -12.36 -15.58 -5.78
N TYR A 7 -11.26 -15.13 -5.16
CA TYR A 7 -9.94 -15.00 -5.80
C TYR A 7 -8.95 -16.08 -5.33
N GLY A 8 -9.43 -17.14 -4.66
CA GLY A 8 -8.61 -18.30 -4.32
C GLY A 8 -7.59 -18.07 -3.20
N ILE A 9 -7.73 -17.02 -2.40
CA ILE A 9 -6.82 -16.73 -1.28
C ILE A 9 -6.94 -17.81 -0.19
N GLU A 10 -8.17 -18.26 0.11
CA GLU A 10 -8.39 -19.36 1.05
C GLU A 10 -7.73 -20.68 0.62
N GLN A 11 -7.64 -20.91 -0.70
CA GLN A 11 -6.92 -22.04 -1.27
C GLN A 11 -5.41 -21.86 -1.07
N ALA A 12 -4.88 -20.65 -1.31
CA ALA A 12 -3.47 -20.34 -1.12
C ALA A 12 -3.03 -20.51 0.36
N TRP A 13 -3.92 -20.22 1.31
CA TRP A 13 -3.70 -20.43 2.74
C TRP A 13 -3.46 -21.87 3.18
N GLN A 14 -3.79 -22.86 2.34
CA GLN A 14 -3.40 -24.25 2.58
C GLN A 14 -1.89 -24.49 2.39
N THR A 15 -1.20 -23.54 1.75
CA THR A 15 0.25 -23.57 1.53
C THR A 15 0.98 -22.53 2.38
N THR A 16 0.51 -21.29 2.41
CA THR A 16 1.11 -20.21 3.21
C THR A 16 0.10 -19.10 3.47
N ARG A 17 0.26 -18.39 4.60
CA ARG A 17 -0.50 -17.18 4.92
C ARG A 17 0.41 -15.94 4.97
N GLY A 18 1.62 -16.03 4.42
CA GLY A 18 2.60 -14.94 4.39
C GLY A 18 3.60 -14.94 5.54
N GLU A 19 3.72 -16.03 6.30
CA GLU A 19 4.67 -16.13 7.42
C GLU A 19 6.11 -15.81 6.98
N GLY A 20 6.78 -14.95 7.77
CA GLY A 20 8.16 -14.52 7.49
C GLY A 20 8.29 -13.39 6.48
N VAL A 21 7.21 -13.00 5.79
CA VAL A 21 7.21 -11.87 4.86
C VAL A 21 6.96 -10.57 5.62
N LYS A 22 7.81 -9.57 5.39
CA LYS A 22 7.57 -8.18 5.82
C LYS A 22 7.06 -7.37 4.64
N ILE A 23 5.96 -6.66 4.84
CA ILE A 23 5.33 -5.82 3.85
C ILE A 23 5.31 -4.39 4.36
N ALA A 24 5.97 -3.48 3.66
CA ALA A 24 5.92 -2.06 3.99
C ALA A 24 4.68 -1.42 3.37
N VAL A 25 3.90 -0.74 4.20
CA VAL A 25 2.74 0.06 3.78
C VAL A 25 3.20 1.52 3.80
N ILE A 26 3.52 2.06 2.62
CA ILE A 26 3.83 3.48 2.44
C ILE A 26 2.50 4.19 2.17
N ASP A 27 1.96 4.83 3.21
CA ASP A 27 0.63 5.44 3.20
C ASP A 27 0.53 6.50 4.32
N THR A 28 -0.66 6.88 4.78
CA THR A 28 -0.84 7.85 5.87
C THR A 28 -0.27 7.42 7.23
N GLY A 29 0.19 6.18 7.36
CA GLY A 29 0.51 5.53 8.63
C GLY A 29 -0.55 4.50 9.01
N VAL A 30 -0.23 3.66 9.99
CA VAL A 30 -1.06 2.52 10.38
C VAL A 30 -1.31 2.57 11.88
N ASP A 31 -2.56 2.79 12.27
CA ASP A 31 -2.98 2.67 13.67
C ASP A 31 -2.88 1.19 14.10
N ALA A 32 -1.77 0.85 14.75
CA ALA A 32 -1.49 -0.50 15.23
C ALA A 32 -2.36 -0.92 16.43
N SER A 33 -3.14 0.00 17.01
CA SER A 33 -3.98 -0.28 18.17
C SER A 33 -5.32 -0.94 17.80
N VAL A 34 -5.72 -0.88 16.51
CA VAL A 34 -6.94 -1.52 16.04
C VAL A 34 -6.88 -3.04 16.23
N ALA A 35 -8.00 -3.63 16.63
CA ALA A 35 -8.05 -5.03 17.03
C ALA A 35 -7.57 -5.99 15.93
N ASP A 36 -7.90 -5.67 14.68
CA ASP A 36 -7.58 -6.49 13.50
C ASP A 36 -6.09 -6.56 13.21
N LEU A 37 -5.30 -5.56 13.62
CA LEU A 37 -3.87 -5.47 13.36
C LEU A 37 -3.01 -5.85 14.56
N ARG A 38 -3.61 -6.43 15.61
CA ARG A 38 -2.88 -6.78 16.84
C ARG A 38 -1.69 -7.71 16.53
N GLY A 39 -0.48 -7.17 16.75
CA GLY A 39 0.78 -7.85 16.51
C GLY A 39 1.17 -8.02 15.04
N ALA A 40 0.41 -7.44 14.11
CA ALA A 40 0.74 -7.44 12.69
C ALA A 40 1.77 -6.37 12.35
N VAL A 41 1.65 -5.18 12.93
CA VAL A 41 2.62 -4.09 12.79
C VAL A 41 3.83 -4.37 13.70
N VAL A 42 5.00 -4.54 13.09
CA VAL A 42 6.25 -4.94 13.80
C VAL A 42 7.33 -3.86 13.81
N GLY A 43 7.07 -2.74 13.14
CA GLY A 43 7.97 -1.60 13.07
C GLY A 43 7.41 -0.54 12.12
N GLY A 44 8.08 0.60 12.07
CA GLY A 44 7.66 1.67 11.19
C GLY A 44 8.51 2.93 11.35
N THR A 45 8.21 3.91 10.51
CA THR A 45 8.84 5.22 10.56
C THR A 45 7.88 6.29 10.04
N ASP A 46 8.05 7.51 10.52
CA ASP A 46 7.49 8.67 9.86
C ASP A 46 8.53 9.36 8.97
N VAL A 47 8.22 9.46 7.69
CA VAL A 47 8.99 10.26 6.75
C VAL A 47 8.31 11.60 6.47
N SER A 48 7.07 11.83 6.90
CA SER A 48 6.36 13.09 6.68
C SER A 48 6.93 14.26 7.48
N GLY A 49 7.54 13.98 8.63
CA GLY A 49 8.06 14.97 9.57
C GLY A 49 7.02 15.51 10.56
N VAL A 50 5.78 15.04 10.48
CA VAL A 50 4.67 15.49 11.34
C VAL A 50 3.96 14.34 12.06
N GLY A 51 4.29 13.09 11.76
CA GLY A 51 3.70 11.89 12.38
C GLY A 51 4.49 11.39 13.59
N SER A 52 4.05 10.27 14.17
CA SER A 52 4.82 9.59 15.22
C SER A 52 6.07 8.94 14.64
N ALA A 53 7.17 8.92 15.39
CA ALA A 53 8.45 8.40 14.89
C ALA A 53 8.41 6.94 14.41
N ASP A 54 7.44 6.15 14.88
CA ASP A 54 7.22 4.75 14.51
C ASP A 54 6.14 4.57 13.41
N GLY A 55 5.61 5.66 12.84
CA GLY A 55 4.60 5.64 11.79
C GLY A 55 3.24 5.10 12.21
N THR A 56 2.96 5.00 13.51
CA THR A 56 1.69 4.43 14.03
C THR A 56 0.61 5.44 14.38
N GLU A 57 0.93 6.74 14.36
CA GLU A 57 -0.04 7.83 14.45
C GLU A 57 -0.28 8.39 13.04
N PRO A 58 -1.40 8.05 12.39
CA PRO A 58 -1.59 8.39 10.99
C PRO A 58 -1.75 9.90 10.75
N VAL A 59 -1.27 10.37 9.60
CA VAL A 59 -1.19 11.79 9.22
C VAL A 59 -2.05 12.12 8.00
N GLY A 60 -2.27 13.41 7.75
CA GLY A 60 -2.97 13.89 6.55
C GLY A 60 -4.50 13.82 6.63
N ALA A 61 -5.16 14.23 5.55
CA ALA A 61 -6.62 14.40 5.52
C ALA A 61 -7.42 13.08 5.49
N SER A 62 -6.80 11.99 5.01
CA SER A 62 -7.37 10.64 4.96
C SER A 62 -6.60 9.70 5.87
N SER A 63 -6.38 10.14 7.12
CA SER A 63 -5.51 9.49 8.11
C SER A 63 -5.80 7.98 8.28
N GLU A 64 -7.04 7.55 8.12
CA GLU A 64 -7.48 6.17 8.24
C GLU A 64 -7.05 5.24 7.09
N HIS A 65 -6.61 5.79 5.96
CA HIS A 65 -6.38 5.05 4.72
C HIS A 65 -5.31 3.96 4.88
N GLY A 66 -4.13 4.28 5.43
CA GLY A 66 -3.08 3.30 5.67
C GLY A 66 -3.51 2.16 6.60
N THR A 67 -4.32 2.45 7.63
CA THR A 67 -4.89 1.42 8.51
C THR A 67 -5.85 0.48 7.78
N MET A 68 -6.71 1.01 6.89
CA MET A 68 -7.60 0.19 6.06
C MET A 68 -6.82 -0.72 5.12
N VAL A 69 -5.80 -0.17 4.44
CA VAL A 69 -4.90 -0.92 3.56
C VAL A 69 -4.18 -2.04 4.32
N ALA A 70 -3.59 -1.73 5.48
CA ALA A 70 -2.92 -2.71 6.31
C ALA A 70 -3.88 -3.82 6.80
N SER A 71 -5.13 -3.48 7.08
CA SER A 71 -6.16 -4.45 7.52
C SER A 71 -6.55 -5.41 6.39
N LEU A 72 -6.75 -4.93 5.17
CA LEU A 72 -7.00 -5.78 4.00
C LEU A 72 -5.79 -6.67 3.65
N LEU A 73 -4.59 -6.21 3.98
CA LEU A 73 -3.34 -6.91 3.68
C LEU A 73 -2.99 -7.98 4.71
N ALA A 74 -2.96 -7.64 5.99
CA ALA A 74 -2.48 -8.50 7.07
C ALA A 74 -3.39 -8.51 8.31
N GLY A 75 -4.66 -8.11 8.17
CA GLY A 75 -5.65 -8.22 9.23
C GLY A 75 -5.75 -9.65 9.75
N ARG A 76 -5.81 -9.81 11.08
CA ARG A 76 -5.89 -11.08 11.79
C ARG A 76 -7.27 -11.28 12.43
N GLY A 77 -8.19 -10.35 12.19
CA GLY A 77 -9.49 -10.27 12.84
C GLY A 77 -9.36 -10.13 14.37
N THR A 78 -10.48 -10.27 15.06
CA THR A 78 -10.55 -10.10 16.51
C THR A 78 -10.45 -11.42 17.29
N GLY A 79 -10.44 -12.55 16.59
CA GLY A 79 -10.54 -13.89 17.19
C GLY A 79 -11.95 -14.31 17.61
N THR A 80 -12.96 -13.44 17.52
CA THR A 80 -14.37 -13.75 17.83
C THR A 80 -15.25 -13.91 16.58
N GLY A 81 -14.64 -14.17 15.42
CA GLY A 81 -15.35 -14.20 14.14
C GLY A 81 -15.83 -12.82 13.67
N SER A 82 -15.21 -11.75 14.18
CA SER A 82 -15.40 -10.38 13.73
C SER A 82 -14.06 -9.75 13.34
N GLY A 83 -14.10 -8.58 12.71
CA GLY A 83 -12.91 -7.93 12.16
C GLY A 83 -12.52 -8.50 10.80
N VAL A 84 -11.59 -7.82 10.13
CA VAL A 84 -11.13 -8.17 8.79
C VAL A 84 -9.98 -9.18 8.87
N ILE A 85 -10.10 -10.26 8.11
CA ILE A 85 -8.96 -11.13 7.78
C ILE A 85 -8.34 -10.64 6.48
N GLY A 86 -7.08 -10.24 6.54
CA GLY A 86 -6.33 -9.78 5.37
C GLY A 86 -5.88 -10.92 4.47
N VAL A 87 -5.38 -10.59 3.28
CA VAL A 87 -4.91 -11.54 2.27
C VAL A 87 -3.75 -12.42 2.77
N ALA A 88 -2.83 -11.84 3.55
CA ALA A 88 -1.67 -12.49 4.12
C ALA A 88 -1.62 -12.29 5.65
N PRO A 89 -2.51 -12.94 6.42
CA PRO A 89 -2.66 -12.69 7.86
C PRO A 89 -1.43 -13.11 8.70
N GLY A 90 -0.56 -13.96 8.14
CA GLY A 90 0.72 -14.37 8.73
C GLY A 90 1.88 -13.41 8.46
N ALA A 91 1.70 -12.43 7.56
CA ALA A 91 2.72 -11.43 7.28
C ALA A 91 2.89 -10.43 8.42
N SER A 92 4.02 -9.71 8.38
CA SER A 92 4.30 -8.57 9.25
C SER A 92 4.22 -7.28 8.45
N VAL A 93 3.70 -6.22 9.05
CA VAL A 93 3.56 -4.89 8.45
C VAL A 93 4.64 -3.97 9.00
N LEU A 94 5.29 -3.24 8.10
CA LEU A 94 6.10 -2.07 8.41
C LEU A 94 5.28 -0.82 8.05
N SER A 95 4.97 0.02 9.04
CA SER A 95 4.19 1.25 8.81
C SER A 95 5.11 2.40 8.38
N VAL A 96 4.91 2.95 7.19
CA VAL A 96 5.71 4.09 6.71
C VAL A 96 4.79 5.26 6.42
N SER A 97 4.70 6.22 7.34
CA SER A 97 3.78 7.35 7.21
C SER A 97 4.36 8.45 6.31
N VAL A 98 3.58 8.81 5.30
CA VAL A 98 3.78 9.90 4.35
C VAL A 98 2.57 10.84 4.41
N ALA A 99 2.82 12.15 4.27
CA ALA A 99 1.78 13.15 4.14
C ALA A 99 1.64 13.52 2.66
N LEU A 100 0.64 12.95 1.98
CA LEU A 100 0.33 13.15 0.57
C LEU A 100 -1.11 13.61 0.38
N GLY A 101 -1.42 14.14 -0.81
CA GLY A 101 -2.81 14.39 -1.23
C GLY A 101 -3.39 15.73 -0.77
N GLY A 102 -2.53 16.64 -0.30
CA GLY A 102 -2.94 18.01 0.02
C GLY A 102 -1.99 18.70 1.01
N PRO A 103 -2.19 20.01 1.25
CA PRO A 103 -1.35 20.77 2.16
C PRO A 103 -1.43 20.20 3.58
N THR A 104 -0.33 19.62 4.05
CA THR A 104 -0.16 19.21 5.45
C THR A 104 0.85 20.17 6.10
N PRO A 105 0.41 21.09 6.97
CA PRO A 105 1.30 22.08 7.57
C PRO A 105 2.49 21.43 8.29
N GLY A 106 3.71 21.85 7.92
CA GLY A 106 4.94 21.33 8.52
C GLY A 106 5.46 20.03 7.90
N ALA A 107 4.71 19.40 6.98
CA ALA A 107 5.18 18.22 6.28
C ALA A 107 6.35 18.54 5.35
N ARG A 108 7.19 17.53 5.14
CA ARG A 108 8.32 17.54 4.22
C ARG A 108 7.85 17.52 2.76
N ASP A 109 8.77 17.80 1.85
CA ASP A 109 8.54 17.65 0.41
C ASP A 109 8.09 16.22 0.03
N GLU A 110 6.97 16.09 -0.69
CA GLU A 110 6.34 14.79 -1.01
C GLU A 110 7.27 13.86 -1.80
N ASP A 111 8.04 14.41 -2.73
CA ASP A 111 8.97 13.63 -3.56
C ASP A 111 10.12 13.05 -2.72
N ALA A 112 10.65 13.84 -1.77
CA ALA A 112 11.65 13.37 -0.81
C ALA A 112 11.08 12.32 0.15
N GLN A 113 9.84 12.48 0.60
CA GLN A 113 9.16 11.50 1.46
C GLN A 113 9.10 10.12 0.80
N ILE A 114 8.67 10.03 -0.47
CA ILE A 114 8.56 8.75 -1.18
C ILE A 114 9.93 8.10 -1.38
N ALA A 115 10.95 8.86 -1.79
CA ALA A 115 12.29 8.32 -1.99
C ALA A 115 12.89 7.75 -0.70
N ASP A 116 12.71 8.45 0.43
CA ASP A 116 13.17 8.00 1.75
C ASP A 116 12.35 6.81 2.26
N ALA A 117 11.03 6.80 2.04
CA ALA A 117 10.14 5.71 2.42
C ALA A 117 10.53 4.39 1.76
N VAL A 118 10.76 4.40 0.45
CA VAL A 118 11.16 3.21 -0.32
C VAL A 118 12.50 2.68 0.18
N ARG A 119 13.50 3.55 0.36
CA ARG A 119 14.81 3.12 0.87
C ARG A 119 14.72 2.56 2.28
N TRP A 120 14.02 3.25 3.17
CA TRP A 120 13.83 2.79 4.54
C TRP A 120 13.14 1.42 4.58
N ALA A 121 12.11 1.19 3.75
CA ALA A 121 11.43 -0.09 3.68
C ALA A 121 12.39 -1.23 3.29
N VAL A 122 13.21 -1.02 2.26
CA VAL A 122 14.23 -2.00 1.83
C VAL A 122 15.24 -2.26 2.95
N ASP A 123 15.79 -1.20 3.56
CA ASP A 123 16.79 -1.30 4.63
C ASP A 123 16.26 -1.98 5.89
N ASN A 124 14.94 -1.96 6.11
CA ASN A 124 14.27 -2.63 7.23
C ASN A 124 13.75 -4.03 6.87
N GLY A 125 14.13 -4.54 5.70
CA GLY A 125 13.92 -5.90 5.25
C GLY A 125 12.51 -6.18 4.73
N ALA A 126 11.83 -5.17 4.18
CA ALA A 126 10.60 -5.39 3.42
C ALA A 126 10.90 -6.27 2.19
N SER A 127 10.08 -7.31 1.98
CA SER A 127 10.10 -8.09 0.73
C SER A 127 9.11 -7.54 -0.29
N VAL A 128 8.10 -6.83 0.19
CA VAL A 128 7.07 -6.17 -0.62
C VAL A 128 6.85 -4.76 -0.10
N ILE A 129 6.70 -3.81 -1.01
CA ILE A 129 6.30 -2.43 -0.71
C ILE A 129 4.93 -2.22 -1.37
N ASN A 130 3.93 -1.85 -0.58
CA ASN A 130 2.62 -1.44 -1.07
C ASN A 130 2.49 0.09 -1.02
N MET A 131 2.11 0.66 -2.15
CA MET A 131 1.87 2.09 -2.33
C MET A 131 0.45 2.30 -2.89
N SER A 132 -0.53 2.48 -2.00
CA SER A 132 -1.92 2.75 -2.38
C SER A 132 -2.14 4.23 -2.70
N LEU A 133 -1.19 4.82 -3.43
CA LEU A 133 -1.12 6.24 -3.77
C LEU A 133 -0.75 6.40 -5.24
N THR A 134 -1.15 7.52 -5.81
CA THR A 134 -0.83 7.90 -7.19
C THR A 134 -0.74 9.42 -7.29
N ARG A 135 -0.01 9.91 -8.30
CA ARG A 135 -0.06 11.31 -8.70
C ARG A 135 -0.77 11.44 -10.04
N ASN A 136 -1.40 12.58 -10.29
CA ASN A 136 -1.98 12.93 -11.60
C ASN A 136 -0.90 13.39 -12.60
N SER A 137 0.21 12.65 -12.69
CA SER A 137 1.35 12.92 -13.59
C SER A 137 2.05 11.60 -13.94
N LEU A 138 2.46 11.48 -15.20
CA LEU A 138 3.18 10.32 -15.71
C LEU A 138 4.64 10.28 -15.25
N ASP A 139 5.22 11.46 -15.01
CA ASP A 139 6.63 11.64 -14.71
C ASP A 139 6.92 11.45 -13.22
N TRP A 140 8.19 11.29 -12.86
CA TRP A 140 8.68 11.24 -11.49
C TRP A 140 10.06 11.93 -11.42
N PRO A 141 10.49 12.39 -10.23
CA PRO A 141 11.80 12.99 -10.05
C PRO A 141 12.92 11.93 -10.07
N GLU A 142 14.14 12.32 -10.43
CA GLU A 142 15.32 11.43 -10.44
C GLU A 142 15.61 10.77 -9.07
N SER A 143 15.16 11.39 -7.97
CA SER A 143 15.26 10.78 -6.64
C SER A 143 14.50 9.45 -6.55
N TRP A 144 13.38 9.32 -7.28
CA TRP A 144 12.59 8.09 -7.33
C TRP A 144 13.29 7.03 -8.18
N ASP A 145 13.94 7.38 -9.29
CA ASP A 145 14.73 6.41 -10.07
C ASP A 145 15.71 5.64 -9.18
N ARG A 146 16.47 6.38 -8.35
CA ARG A 146 17.47 5.79 -7.46
C ARG A 146 16.85 4.97 -6.33
N ALA A 147 15.68 5.35 -5.83
CA ALA A 147 15.01 4.65 -4.74
C ALA A 147 14.33 3.36 -5.22
N PHE A 148 13.63 3.42 -6.35
CA PHE A 148 12.95 2.26 -6.94
C PHE A 148 13.94 1.28 -7.56
N LEU A 149 15.03 1.76 -8.19
CA LEU A 149 16.12 0.90 -8.62
C LEU A 149 16.77 0.20 -7.42
N TYR A 150 16.96 0.89 -6.30
CA TYR A 150 17.49 0.28 -5.08
C TYR A 150 16.60 -0.86 -4.56
N ALA A 151 15.27 -0.67 -4.56
CA ALA A 151 14.33 -1.74 -4.22
C ALA A 151 14.45 -2.94 -5.20
N TYR A 152 14.52 -2.66 -6.51
CA TYR A 152 14.70 -3.69 -7.53
C TYR A 152 16.02 -4.48 -7.34
N GLU A 153 17.13 -3.79 -7.09
CA GLU A 153 18.45 -4.42 -6.87
C GLU A 153 18.51 -5.26 -5.59
N HIS A 154 17.58 -5.05 -4.65
CA HIS A 154 17.46 -5.80 -3.40
C HIS A 154 16.33 -6.85 -3.42
N ASP A 155 15.82 -7.20 -4.60
CA ASP A 155 14.76 -8.20 -4.79
C ASP A 155 13.47 -7.88 -4.03
N VAL A 156 13.13 -6.58 -3.96
CA VAL A 156 11.91 -6.08 -3.31
C VAL A 156 10.85 -5.77 -4.36
N VAL A 157 9.68 -6.38 -4.23
CA VAL A 157 8.55 -6.14 -5.13
C VAL A 157 7.84 -4.86 -4.72
N VAL A 158 7.72 -3.90 -5.64
CA VAL A 158 6.96 -2.66 -5.41
C VAL A 158 5.62 -2.74 -6.13
N VAL A 159 4.54 -2.56 -5.38
CA VAL A 159 3.15 -2.61 -5.85
C VAL A 159 2.55 -1.21 -5.71
N ALA A 160 1.97 -0.69 -6.79
CA ALA A 160 1.34 0.63 -6.78
C ALA A 160 -0.06 0.61 -7.40
N ALA A 161 -0.95 1.43 -6.86
CA ALA A 161 -2.28 1.63 -7.44
C ALA A 161 -2.18 2.29 -8.81
N ALA A 162 -2.93 1.77 -9.79
CA ALA A 162 -3.06 2.38 -11.11
C ALA A 162 -3.69 3.78 -11.05
N GLY A 163 -4.46 4.06 -10.01
CA GLY A 163 -5.16 5.33 -9.78
C GLY A 163 -6.68 5.18 -9.88
N ASN A 164 -7.37 6.20 -9.36
CA ASN A 164 -8.84 6.21 -9.27
C ASN A 164 -9.41 7.30 -10.18
N ARG A 165 -10.26 6.93 -11.14
CA ARG A 165 -10.98 7.89 -11.98
C ARG A 165 -11.89 8.78 -11.13
N GLY A 166 -12.49 8.23 -10.08
CA GLY A 166 -13.34 8.96 -9.13
C GLY A 166 -12.60 10.08 -8.38
N SER A 167 -11.27 10.02 -8.25
CA SER A 167 -10.44 11.09 -7.69
C SER A 167 -9.85 12.04 -8.75
N GLY A 168 -10.26 11.89 -10.01
CA GLY A 168 -9.76 12.70 -11.13
C GLY A 168 -8.57 12.09 -11.89
N THR A 169 -8.17 10.85 -11.56
CA THR A 169 -7.03 10.17 -12.22
C THR A 169 -7.52 9.41 -13.46
N THR A 170 -7.44 10.01 -14.63
CA THR A 170 -7.96 9.38 -15.87
C THR A 170 -6.96 8.43 -16.55
N GLU A 171 -5.67 8.55 -16.23
CA GLU A 171 -4.57 7.73 -16.76
C GLU A 171 -3.64 7.30 -15.63
N VAL A 172 -2.98 6.16 -15.76
CA VAL A 172 -2.00 5.67 -14.78
C VAL A 172 -0.85 6.66 -14.61
N GLY A 173 -0.67 7.16 -13.39
CA GLY A 173 0.43 8.05 -13.01
C GLY A 173 1.52 7.39 -12.18
N ALA A 174 2.58 8.13 -11.89
CA ALA A 174 3.65 7.65 -11.02
C ALA A 174 3.14 7.44 -9.57
N PRO A 175 3.70 6.48 -8.81
CA PRO A 175 4.84 5.61 -9.17
C PRO A 175 4.49 4.40 -10.05
N ALA A 176 3.21 4.17 -10.39
CA ALA A 176 2.80 3.00 -11.18
C ALA A 176 3.32 3.00 -12.64
N THR A 177 3.83 4.14 -13.14
CA THR A 177 4.51 4.24 -14.44
C THR A 177 6.00 3.89 -14.39
N ILE A 178 6.60 3.75 -13.21
CA ILE A 178 8.03 3.46 -13.06
C ILE A 178 8.33 2.01 -13.50
N PRO A 179 9.34 1.78 -14.36
CA PRO A 179 9.72 0.43 -14.76
C PRO A 179 10.02 -0.48 -13.56
N GLY A 180 9.43 -1.68 -13.57
CA GLY A 180 9.58 -2.67 -12.50
C GLY A 180 8.53 -2.59 -11.39
N VAL A 181 7.73 -1.52 -11.33
CA VAL A 181 6.57 -1.44 -10.42
C VAL A 181 5.41 -2.27 -10.96
N LEU A 182 4.80 -3.07 -10.07
CA LEU A 182 3.58 -3.81 -10.36
C LEU A 182 2.37 -2.88 -10.21
N ALA A 183 1.92 -2.31 -11.32
CA ALA A 183 0.71 -1.47 -11.35
C ALA A 183 -0.57 -2.33 -11.27
N VAL A 184 -1.44 -2.00 -10.32
CA VAL A 184 -2.68 -2.75 -10.03
C VAL A 184 -3.91 -1.90 -10.31
N ALA A 185 -4.78 -2.39 -11.20
CA ALA A 185 -6.08 -1.81 -11.51
C ALA A 185 -7.20 -2.36 -10.60
N GLY A 186 -8.28 -1.60 -10.46
CA GLY A 186 -9.46 -2.01 -9.69
C GLY A 186 -10.53 -2.68 -10.56
N VAL A 187 -11.09 -3.79 -10.07
CA VAL A 187 -12.28 -4.43 -10.66
C VAL A 187 -13.42 -4.51 -9.63
N ASP A 188 -14.65 -4.47 -10.16
CA ASP A 188 -15.85 -4.78 -9.38
C ASP A 188 -15.93 -6.29 -9.06
N ARG A 189 -16.97 -6.67 -8.31
CA ARG A 189 -17.17 -8.07 -7.92
C ARG A 189 -17.43 -9.02 -9.10
N ALA A 190 -17.89 -8.50 -10.24
CA ALA A 190 -18.07 -9.28 -11.47
C ALA A 190 -16.76 -9.41 -12.28
N GLY A 191 -15.67 -8.80 -11.83
CA GLY A 191 -14.39 -8.76 -12.53
C GLY A 191 -14.35 -7.74 -13.68
N ALA A 192 -15.35 -6.86 -13.78
CA ALA A 192 -15.32 -5.77 -14.73
C ALA A 192 -14.49 -4.60 -14.17
N ALA A 193 -13.77 -3.89 -15.03
CA ALA A 193 -12.97 -2.74 -14.62
C ALA A 193 -13.85 -1.71 -13.89
N SER A 194 -13.48 -1.37 -12.66
CA SER A 194 -14.23 -0.41 -11.85
C SER A 194 -14.26 0.95 -12.55
N PHE A 195 -15.43 1.58 -12.58
CA PHE A 195 -15.53 2.91 -13.18
C PHE A 195 -14.81 3.96 -12.33
N ASP A 196 -14.90 3.85 -11.00
CA ASP A 196 -14.38 4.84 -10.07
C ASP A 196 -12.98 4.50 -9.57
N ALA A 197 -12.71 3.21 -9.29
CA ALA A 197 -11.47 2.75 -8.65
C ALA A 197 -10.42 2.20 -9.63
N SER A 198 -10.54 2.53 -10.93
CA SER A 198 -9.52 2.19 -11.92
C SER A 198 -9.30 3.28 -12.96
N SER A 199 -8.07 3.75 -13.05
CA SER A 199 -7.53 4.46 -14.20
C SER A 199 -7.24 3.49 -15.35
N GLN A 200 -6.92 4.04 -16.53
CA GLN A 200 -6.55 3.27 -17.72
C GLN A 200 -5.09 3.54 -18.07
N GLY A 201 -4.39 2.54 -18.59
CA GLY A 201 -3.00 2.70 -19.03
C GLY A 201 -2.38 1.38 -19.46
N ILE A 202 -1.43 1.44 -20.39
CA ILE A 202 -0.73 0.25 -20.90
C ILE A 202 0.23 -0.37 -19.87
N THR A 203 0.53 0.38 -18.80
CA THR A 203 1.41 -0.04 -17.71
C THR A 203 0.72 -0.93 -16.68
N ILE A 204 -0.62 -1.06 -16.73
CA ILE A 204 -1.37 -1.95 -15.83
C ILE A 204 -0.89 -3.39 -16.05
N ALA A 205 -0.39 -4.01 -14.98
CA ALA A 205 0.11 -5.38 -15.03
C ALA A 205 -0.98 -6.39 -14.68
N VAL A 206 -1.75 -6.11 -13.62
CA VAL A 206 -2.83 -6.97 -13.11
C VAL A 206 -4.00 -6.13 -12.59
N ALA A 207 -5.13 -6.78 -12.33
CA ALA A 207 -6.27 -6.15 -11.69
C ALA A 207 -6.72 -6.95 -10.46
N ALA A 208 -7.29 -6.26 -9.46
CA ALA A 208 -7.72 -6.83 -8.19
C ALA A 208 -9.05 -6.21 -7.71
N PRO A 209 -9.79 -6.90 -6.81
CA PRO A 209 -11.01 -6.37 -6.20
C PRO A 209 -10.83 -4.98 -5.60
N SER A 210 -11.71 -4.05 -5.95
CA SER A 210 -11.65 -2.66 -5.45
C SER A 210 -12.99 -2.13 -4.92
N GLU A 211 -14.06 -2.91 -5.02
CA GLU A 211 -15.40 -2.48 -4.61
C GLU A 211 -15.99 -3.42 -3.55
N GLN A 212 -16.68 -2.82 -2.57
CA GLN A 212 -17.33 -3.54 -1.45
C GLN A 212 -16.34 -4.43 -0.68
N LEU A 213 -15.16 -3.88 -0.41
CA LEU A 213 -14.14 -4.46 0.45
C LEU A 213 -14.56 -4.34 1.93
#